data_AF-A0A9D9Z455-F1
#
_entry.id   AF-A0A9D9Z455-F1
#
_cell.length_a   1.000
_cell.length_b   1.000
_cell.length_c   1.000
_cell.angle_alpha   90.00
_cell.angle_beta   90.00
_cell.angle_gamma   90.00
#
_symmetry.space_group_name_H-M   'P 1'
#
loop_
_entity.id
_entity.type
_entity.pdbx_description
1 polymer ?
#
loop_
_entity_poly.entity_id
_entity_poly.type
_entity_poly.pdbx_seq_one_letter_code
_entity_poly.pdbx_strand_id
1 'polypeptide(L)'
;MKALLVFAHPRKESFTHALVHRVTEALVANGAEVTVRDLYKLGFDPVLRGEDTIHIENGKFVREATSFPPDVQTEMDLIAESD
;
A
#
# COMPACT_ATOMS: atom_id res chain seq x y z
N MET A 1 -1.94 1.51 -18.37
CA MET A 1 -2.60 1.55 -17.07
C MET A 1 -1.66 0.92 -16.04
N LYS A 2 -1.39 1.57 -14.92
CA LYS A 2 -0.61 1.06 -13.79
C LYS A 2 -1.57 0.69 -12.65
N ALA A 3 -1.63 -0.59 -12.29
CA ALA A 3 -2.51 -1.10 -11.26
C ALA A 3 -1.70 -1.54 -10.02
N LEU A 4 -2.04 -0.98 -8.86
CA LEU A 4 -1.51 -1.38 -7.56
C LEU A 4 -2.49 -2.31 -6.85
N LEU A 5 -2.09 -3.56 -6.64
CA LEU A 5 -2.85 -4.55 -5.88
C LEU A 5 -2.29 -4.68 -4.47
N VAL A 6 -2.99 -4.14 -3.48
CA VAL A 6 -2.64 -4.29 -2.06
C VAL A 6 -3.50 -5.38 -1.44
N PHE A 7 -2.88 -6.33 -0.73
CA PHE A 7 -3.61 -7.35 0.00
C PHE A 7 -2.92 -7.76 1.31
N ALA A 8 -3.71 -8.33 2.22
CA ALA A 8 -3.25 -8.71 3.55
C ALA A 8 -3.80 -10.09 3.94
N HIS A 9 -3.05 -11.16 3.64
CA HIS A 9 -3.43 -12.49 4.12
C HIS A 9 -2.20 -13.32 4.54
N PRO A 10 -2.16 -13.92 5.75
CA PRO A 10 -0.96 -14.58 6.26
C PRO A 10 -0.67 -15.95 5.62
N ARG A 11 -1.71 -16.68 5.21
CA ARG A 11 -1.56 -18.02 4.60
C ARG A 11 -1.32 -17.91 3.10
N LYS A 12 -0.22 -18.50 2.61
CA LYS A 12 0.18 -18.52 1.19
C LYS A 12 -0.80 -19.26 0.28
N GLU A 13 -1.48 -20.29 0.79
CA GLU A 13 -2.44 -21.11 0.05
C GLU A 13 -3.89 -20.65 0.28
N SER A 14 -4.10 -19.37 0.58
CA SER A 14 -5.45 -18.85 0.81
C SER A 14 -6.19 -18.56 -0.48
N PHE A 15 -7.52 -18.57 -0.39
CA PHE A 15 -8.37 -18.07 -1.47
C PHE A 15 -8.03 -16.63 -1.86
N THR A 16 -7.62 -15.78 -0.91
CA THR A 16 -7.15 -14.41 -1.19
C THR A 16 -5.93 -14.40 -2.09
N HIS A 17 -4.93 -15.25 -1.85
CA HIS A 17 -3.77 -15.36 -2.74
C HIS A 17 -4.17 -15.84 -4.15
N ALA A 18 -5.08 -16.81 -4.24
CA ALA A 18 -5.61 -17.27 -5.51
C ALA A 18 -6.36 -16.16 -6.27
N LEU A 19 -7.12 -15.33 -5.56
CA LEU A 19 -7.82 -14.18 -6.13
C LEU A 19 -6.83 -13.13 -6.65
N VAL A 20 -5.82 -12.75 -5.84
CA VAL A 20 -4.78 -11.79 -6.26
C VAL A 20 -4.09 -12.28 -7.53
N HIS A 21 -3.68 -13.56 -7.56
CA HIS A 21 -3.07 -14.15 -8.74
C HIS A 21 -3.99 -14.04 -9.97
N ARG A 22 -5.27 -14.42 -9.84
CA ARG A 22 -6.24 -14.35 -10.93
C ARG A 22 -6.47 -12.92 -11.44
N VAL A 23 -6.53 -11.93 -10.54
CA VAL A 23 -6.70 -10.52 -10.90
C VAL A 23 -5.44 -9.99 -11.58
N THR A 24 -4.24 -10.30 -11.07
CA THR A 24 -2.97 -9.94 -11.70
C THR A 24 -2.90 -10.47 -13.14
N GLU A 25 -3.22 -11.75 -13.37
CA GLU A 25 -3.25 -12.33 -14.71
C GLU A 25 -4.23 -11.61 -15.64
N ALA A 26 -5.44 -11.31 -15.15
CA ALA A 26 -6.45 -10.63 -15.94
C ALA A 26 -6.01 -9.21 -16.33
N LEU A 27 -5.42 -8.46 -15.40
CA LEU A 27 -4.94 -7.10 -15.65
C LEU A 27 -3.77 -7.08 -16.64
N VAL A 28 -2.79 -7.98 -16.46
CA VAL A 28 -1.66 -8.11 -17.40
C VAL A 28 -2.15 -8.51 -18.80
N ALA A 29 -3.10 -9.44 -18.89
CA ALA A 29 -3.69 -9.83 -20.19
C ALA A 29 -4.42 -8.67 -20.90
N ASN A 30 -4.85 -7.65 -20.16
CA ASN A 30 -5.46 -6.43 -20.70
C ASN A 30 -4.45 -5.28 -20.89
N GLY A 31 -3.15 -5.56 -20.80
CA GLY A 31 -2.08 -4.57 -21.04
C GLY A 31 -1.81 -3.62 -19.87
N ALA A 32 -2.25 -3.95 -18.66
CA ALA A 32 -1.89 -3.20 -17.45
C ALA A 32 -0.51 -3.63 -16.93
N GLU A 33 0.26 -2.66 -16.43
CA GLU A 33 1.42 -2.89 -15.58
C GLU A 33 0.91 -3.09 -14.15
N VAL A 34 1.26 -4.20 -13.49
CA VAL A 34 0.70 -4.58 -12.19
C VAL A 34 1.79 -4.67 -11.13
N THR A 35 1.64 -3.90 -10.05
CA THR A 35 2.47 -3.99 -8.84
C THR A 35 1.65 -4.62 -7.72
N VAL A 36 2.17 -5.68 -7.09
CA VAL A 36 1.50 -6.37 -5.98
C VAL A 36 2.19 -6.05 -4.66
N ARG A 37 1.42 -5.58 -3.67
CA ARG A 37 1.86 -5.31 -2.29
C ARG A 37 1.21 -6.31 -1.33
N ASP A 38 1.94 -7.37 -1.03
CA ASP A 38 1.60 -8.34 0.01
C ASP A 38 2.08 -7.80 1.36
N LEU A 39 1.16 -7.25 2.16
CA LEU A 39 1.53 -6.59 3.43
C LEU A 39 2.18 -7.56 4.44
N TYR A 40 1.80 -8.84 4.41
CA TYR A 40 2.40 -9.85 5.30
C TYR A 40 3.82 -10.22 4.87
N LYS A 41 4.05 -10.38 3.56
CA LYS A 41 5.38 -10.66 3.03
C LYS A 41 6.32 -9.46 3.15
N LEU A 42 5.79 -8.24 3.02
CA LEU A 42 6.53 -7.00 3.22
C LEU A 42 6.89 -6.76 4.70
N GLY A 43 6.16 -7.38 5.63
CA GLY A 43 6.32 -7.08 7.06
C GLY A 43 5.95 -5.64 7.39
N PHE A 44 4.96 -5.08 6.67
CA PHE A 44 4.52 -3.70 6.84
C PHE A 44 4.07 -3.45 8.28
N ASP A 45 4.57 -2.39 8.93
CA ASP A 45 4.17 -2.03 10.29
C ASP A 45 2.81 -1.31 10.25
N PRO A 46 1.72 -1.91 10.76
CA PRO A 46 0.40 -1.29 10.71
C PRO A 46 0.18 -0.28 11.84
N VAL A 47 1.14 -0.10 12.75
CA VAL A 47 0.95 0.67 13.98
C VAL A 47 1.38 2.13 13.75
N LEU A 48 0.41 3.03 13.67
CA LEU A 48 0.65 4.48 13.60
C LEU A 48 1.34 5.00 14.86
N ARG A 49 2.44 5.76 14.71
CA ARG A 49 3.14 6.41 15.84
C ARG A 49 2.54 7.78 16.15
N GLY A 50 2.74 8.24 17.39
CA GLY A 50 2.24 9.55 17.86
C GLY A 50 2.75 10.70 16.98
N GLU A 51 4.05 10.70 16.68
CA GLU A 51 4.71 11.70 15.85
C GLU A 51 4.17 11.74 14.41
N ASP A 52 3.61 10.62 13.92
CA ASP A 52 3.03 10.50 12.59
C ASP A 52 1.56 10.95 12.52
N THR A 53 0.93 11.20 13.67
CA THR A 53 -0.50 11.56 13.69
C THR A 53 -0.73 12.98 13.17
N ILE A 54 -1.78 13.14 12.38
CA ILE A 54 -2.22 14.45 11.91
C ILE A 54 -3.25 15.00 12.90
N HIS A 55 -3.03 16.22 13.37
CA HIS A 55 -3.97 16.95 14.21
C HIS A 55 -4.15 18.40 13.70
N ILE A 56 -5.06 19.15 14.31
CA ILE A 56 -5.36 20.53 13.91
C ILE A 56 -4.75 21.49 14.92
N GLU A 57 -3.92 22.41 14.43
CA GLU A 57 -3.39 23.54 15.19
C GLU A 57 -3.70 24.84 14.41
N ASN A 58 -4.37 25.80 15.05
CA ASN A 58 -4.74 27.08 14.44
C ASN A 58 -5.42 26.96 13.05
N GLY A 59 -6.28 25.94 12.89
CA GLY A 59 -7.02 25.69 11.63
C GLY A 59 -6.19 25.04 10.52
N LYS A 60 -4.96 24.61 10.80
CA LYS A 60 -4.10 23.88 9.86
C LYS A 60 -3.91 22.44 10.30
N PHE A 61 -3.88 21.51 9.36
CA PHE A 61 -3.43 20.15 9.61
C PHE A 61 -1.92 20.15 9.82
N VAL A 62 -1.47 19.64 10.95
CA VAL A 62 -0.06 19.57 11.34
C VAL A 62 0.28 18.16 11.80
N ARG A 63 1.56 17.82 11.71
CA ARG A 63 2.15 16.56 12.15
C ARG A 63 3.53 16.87 12.74
N GLU A 64 3.92 16.14 13.79
CA GLU A 64 5.23 16.35 14.43
C GLU A 64 6.37 15.85 13.53
N ALA A 65 6.22 14.67 12.93
CA ALA A 65 7.16 14.12 11.98
C ALA A 65 7.18 14.94 10.67
N THR A 66 8.34 15.50 10.33
CA THR A 66 8.54 16.30 9.11
C THR A 66 8.71 15.47 7.84
N SER A 67 8.96 14.16 7.98
CA SER A 67 9.09 13.19 6.89
C SER A 67 8.25 11.96 7.16
N PHE A 68 7.92 11.19 6.13
CA PHE A 68 7.29 9.88 6.30
C PHE A 68 8.35 8.81 6.55
N PRO A 69 8.01 7.73 7.28
CA PRO A 69 8.83 6.52 7.31
C PRO A 69 9.13 6.01 5.88
N PRO A 70 10.33 5.45 5.60
CA PRO A 70 10.70 5.07 4.23
C PRO A 70 9.78 4.03 3.57
N ASP A 71 9.25 3.09 4.35
CA ASP A 71 8.28 2.09 3.90
C ASP A 71 6.94 2.75 3.54
N VAL A 72 6.45 3.66 4.37
CA VAL A 72 5.25 4.46 4.08
C VAL A 72 5.43 5.32 2.82
N GLN A 73 6.57 6.00 2.68
CA GLN A 73 6.88 6.80 1.50
C GLN A 73 6.85 5.95 0.22
N THR A 74 7.42 4.74 0.28
CA THR A 74 7.41 3.79 -0.85
C THR A 74 5.97 3.46 -1.28
N GLU A 75 5.07 3.18 -0.34
CA GLU A 75 3.66 2.90 -0.69
C GLU A 75 2.94 4.14 -1.22
N MET A 76 3.23 5.33 -0.67
CA MET A 76 2.68 6.59 -1.17
C MET A 76 3.07 6.86 -2.63
N ASP A 77 4.34 6.62 -2.97
CA ASP A 77 4.85 6.80 -4.33
C ASP A 77 4.16 5.83 -5.30
N LEU A 78 4.01 4.56 -4.91
CA LEU A 78 3.30 3.56 -5.70
C LEU A 78 1.83 3.91 -5.91
N ILE A 79 1.17 4.46 -4.89
CA ILE A 79 -0.22 4.95 -5.02
C ILE A 79 -0.27 6.13 -6.00
N ALA A 80 0.64 7.10 -5.89
CA ALA A 80 0.68 8.27 -6.75
C ALA A 80 0.97 7.94 -8.22
N GLU A 81 1.74 6.88 -8.48
CA GLU A 81 2.04 6.40 -9.82
C GLU A 81 0.93 5.54 -10.46
N SER A 82 -0.05 5.09 -9.69
CA SER A 82 -1.10 4.17 -10.15
C SER A 82 -2.32 4.92 -10.70
N ASP A 83 -3.04 4.27 -11.62
CA ASP A 83 -4.28 4.76 -12.23
C ASP A 83 -5.54 4.40 -11.42
#